data_AF-A0A2N1MHC0-F1
#
_entry.id   AF-A0A2N1MHC0-F1
#
_cell.length_a   1.000
_cell.length_b   1.000
_cell.length_c   1.000
_cell.angle_alpha   90.00
_cell.angle_beta   90.00
_cell.angle_gamma   90.00
#
_symmetry.space_group_name_H-M   'P 1'
#
loop_
_entity.id
_entity.type
_entity.pdbx_description
1 polymer ?
#
loop_
_entity_poly.entity_id
_entity_poly.type
_entity_poly.pdbx_seq_one_letter_code
_entity_poly.pdbx_strand_id
1 'polypeptide(L)'
;MSCSKVFSGDLPELIYKIIKNFQNDYSTLHSCVLINRLWCRLTIPLLWENPFSISTGNYNFIEIYLYNLSKHLKAILNEYQIIDSLLTSNTLFNYPSFIRYLNINKIKPSIDMWLKANDITLNMDSVSEFKKCINMSLIKLFIENEVNLYTLELDASDTHYNTYTDNILEIILQNPNFISNNIRNLKFSISNCNSMIKNHVTQIINSNQNLKQILFGLSSLSLYQSLLLSKESNCSNTLNTIIFSNIDFKLLFNKLLN
;
A
#
# COMPACT_ATOMS: atom_id res chain seq x y z
N MET A 1 45.13 -25.72 -0.48
CA MET A 1 44.35 -25.71 0.77
C MET A 1 42.89 -25.89 0.43
N SER A 2 42.37 -27.06 0.76
CA SER A 2 41.01 -27.52 0.50
C SER A 2 40.03 -26.88 1.48
N CYS A 3 39.35 -25.82 1.06
CA CYS A 3 38.18 -25.31 1.79
C CYS A 3 37.04 -26.31 1.67
N SER A 4 36.82 -27.00 2.77
CA SER A 4 35.70 -27.86 3.17
C SER A 4 34.39 -27.69 2.38
N LYS A 5 33.98 -28.78 1.71
CA LYS A 5 32.60 -29.08 1.24
C LYS A 5 31.61 -29.34 2.40
N VAL A 6 31.77 -28.70 3.57
CA VAL A 6 30.98 -29.03 4.78
C VAL A 6 29.70 -28.20 4.91
N PHE A 7 29.51 -27.19 4.05
CA PHE A 7 28.20 -26.55 3.82
C PHE A 7 27.80 -26.63 2.35
N SER A 8 27.39 -27.82 1.90
CA SER A 8 26.42 -27.91 0.80
C SER A 8 24.97 -27.75 1.31
N GLY A 9 24.82 -27.36 2.58
CA GLY A 9 23.57 -27.19 3.33
C GLY A 9 23.18 -25.73 3.48
N ASP A 10 22.79 -25.11 2.37
CA ASP A 10 21.87 -23.98 2.48
C ASP A 10 20.56 -24.55 3.06
N LEU A 11 20.12 -24.04 4.21
CA LEU A 11 18.79 -24.30 4.76
C LEU A 11 17.98 -23.00 4.59
N PRO A 12 17.45 -22.72 3.37
CA PRO A 12 16.74 -21.47 3.10
C PRO A 12 15.59 -21.23 4.07
N GLU A 13 14.95 -22.29 4.54
CA GLU A 13 13.86 -22.22 5.52
C GLU A 13 14.33 -21.66 6.88
N LEU A 14 15.49 -22.10 7.37
CA LEU A 14 16.06 -21.58 8.62
C LEU A 14 16.53 -20.14 8.45
N ILE A 15 17.20 -19.85 7.33
CA ILE A 15 17.65 -18.49 7.01
C ILE A 15 16.45 -17.54 6.90
N TYR A 16 15.40 -17.94 6.18
CA TYR A 16 14.17 -17.17 6.07
C TYR A 16 13.52 -16.95 7.44
N LYS A 17 13.47 -17.98 8.30
CA LYS A 17 12.94 -17.85 9.66
C LYS A 17 13.75 -16.85 10.50
N ILE A 18 15.07 -16.80 10.33
CA ILE A 18 15.93 -15.80 10.97
C ILE A 18 15.61 -14.41 10.42
N ILE A 19 15.65 -14.21 9.10
CA ILE A 19 15.42 -12.91 8.45
C ILE A 19 14.04 -12.36 8.80
N LYS A 20 13.01 -13.22 8.87
CA LYS A 20 11.64 -12.83 9.19
C LYS A 20 11.51 -12.20 10.59
N ASN A 21 12.40 -12.51 11.53
CA ASN A 21 12.40 -11.82 12.83
C ASN A 21 12.75 -10.32 12.71
N PHE A 22 13.34 -9.91 11.58
CA PHE A 22 13.70 -8.52 11.28
C PHE A 22 12.68 -7.81 10.37
N GLN A 23 11.46 -8.34 10.18
CA GLN A 23 10.46 -7.87 9.20
C GLN A 23 10.06 -6.38 9.30
N ASN A 24 10.42 -5.67 10.38
CA ASN A 24 10.22 -4.21 10.52
C ASN A 24 11.53 -3.43 10.79
N ASP A 25 12.66 -4.12 10.86
CA ASP A 25 13.98 -3.52 11.00
C ASP A 25 14.64 -3.40 9.62
N TYR A 26 14.26 -2.33 8.91
CA TYR A 26 14.72 -2.08 7.54
C TYR A 26 16.24 -1.95 7.43
N SER A 27 16.92 -1.48 8.48
CA SER A 27 18.39 -1.36 8.50
C SER A 27 19.05 -2.74 8.51
N THR A 28 18.54 -3.63 9.36
CA THR A 28 19.01 -5.02 9.42
C THR A 28 18.67 -5.77 8.14
N LEU A 29 17.45 -5.61 7.60
CA LEU A 29 17.07 -6.21 6.32
C LEU A 29 17.96 -5.71 5.17
N HIS A 30 18.26 -4.41 5.10
CA HIS A 30 19.18 -3.88 4.10
C HIS A 30 20.57 -4.53 4.21
N SER A 31 21.08 -4.70 5.44
CA SER A 31 22.35 -5.40 5.68
C SER A 31 22.31 -6.86 5.23
N CYS A 32 21.20 -7.56 5.47
CA CYS A 32 20.97 -8.94 5.01
C CYS A 32 21.01 -9.08 3.49
N VAL A 33 20.49 -8.10 2.74
CA VAL A 33 20.49 -8.12 1.27
C VAL A 33 21.93 -8.20 0.71
N LEU A 34 22.91 -7.62 1.41
CA LEU A 34 24.29 -7.52 0.94
C LEU A 34 25.16 -8.75 1.24
N ILE A 35 24.67 -9.72 2.02
CA ILE A 35 25.47 -10.87 2.47
C ILE A 35 25.85 -11.79 1.30
N ASN A 36 24.85 -12.35 0.61
CA ASN A 36 25.05 -13.19 -0.57
C ASN A 36 23.73 -13.31 -1.36
N ARG A 37 23.77 -14.00 -2.51
CA ARG A 37 22.61 -14.17 -3.40
C ARG A 37 21.39 -14.83 -2.74
N LEU A 38 21.60 -15.77 -1.81
CA LEU A 38 20.50 -16.45 -1.11
C LEU A 38 19.82 -15.51 -0.13
N TRP A 39 20.60 -14.83 0.71
CA TRP A 39 20.09 -13.84 1.67
C TRP A 39 19.39 -12.69 0.95
N CYS A 40 19.96 -12.19 -0.15
CA CYS A 40 19.33 -11.19 -1.02
C CYS A 40 17.94 -11.64 -1.47
N ARG A 41 17.82 -12.83 -2.07
CA ARG A 41 16.55 -13.37 -2.59
C ARG A 41 15.49 -13.55 -1.51
N LEU A 42 15.87 -13.96 -0.30
CA LEU A 42 14.94 -14.15 0.81
C LEU A 42 14.53 -12.85 1.49
N THR A 43 15.43 -11.85 1.49
CA THR A 43 15.21 -10.58 2.19
C THR A 43 14.43 -9.57 1.36
N ILE A 44 14.65 -9.51 0.05
CA ILE A 44 14.01 -8.52 -0.83
C ILE A 44 12.47 -8.55 -0.72
N PRO A 45 11.79 -9.72 -0.74
CA PRO A 45 10.34 -9.74 -0.55
C PRO A 45 9.89 -9.12 0.76
N LEU A 46 10.62 -9.36 1.86
CA LEU A 46 10.31 -8.81 3.19
C LEU A 46 10.54 -7.29 3.24
N LEU A 47 11.65 -6.82 2.68
CA LEU A 47 11.99 -5.40 2.62
C LEU A 47 10.96 -4.60 1.81
N TRP A 48 10.42 -5.22 0.75
CA TRP A 48 9.46 -4.60 -0.18
C TRP A 48 7.99 -4.88 0.16
N GLU A 49 7.67 -5.45 1.34
CA GLU A 49 6.28 -5.63 1.76
C GLU A 49 5.56 -4.30 2.00
N ASN A 50 6.27 -3.27 2.48
CA ASN A 50 5.71 -1.95 2.84
C ASN A 50 6.71 -0.78 2.62
N PRO A 51 7.16 -0.54 1.37
CA PRO A 51 8.23 0.41 1.09
C PRO A 51 7.87 1.86 1.40
N PHE A 52 6.59 2.23 1.28
CA PHE A 52 6.09 3.57 1.60
C PHE A 52 6.15 3.91 3.10
N SER A 53 6.40 2.92 3.96
CA SER A 53 6.59 3.13 5.41
C SER A 53 8.05 3.24 5.84
N ILE A 54 9.00 3.09 4.91
CA ILE A 54 10.43 3.15 5.20
C ILE A 54 10.84 4.61 5.43
N SER A 55 11.31 4.92 6.63
CA SER A 55 11.77 6.27 7.02
C SER A 55 13.27 6.49 6.83
N THR A 56 13.86 5.93 5.76
CA THR A 56 15.31 6.03 5.48
C THR A 56 15.71 7.36 4.88
N GLY A 57 14.75 8.20 4.49
CA GLY A 57 14.99 9.46 3.78
C GLY A 57 15.35 9.29 2.29
N ASN A 58 15.58 8.05 1.84
CA ASN A 58 15.82 7.73 0.44
C ASN A 58 14.50 7.28 -0.21
N TYR A 59 13.94 8.15 -1.05
CA TYR A 59 12.67 7.91 -1.75
C TYR A 59 12.86 7.48 -3.21
N ASN A 60 14.10 7.19 -3.64
CA ASN A 60 14.41 6.77 -5.01
C ASN A 60 13.84 5.38 -5.32
N PHE A 61 13.35 4.64 -4.33
CA PHE A 61 12.58 3.41 -4.57
C PHE A 61 11.35 3.65 -5.47
N ILE A 62 10.82 4.88 -5.51
CA ILE A 62 9.73 5.25 -6.43
C ILE A 62 10.17 5.07 -7.89
N GLU A 63 11.42 5.37 -8.23
CA GLU A 63 11.95 5.23 -9.60
C GLU A 63 11.87 3.78 -10.10
N ILE A 64 12.04 2.81 -9.21
CA ILE A 64 11.90 1.39 -9.52
C ILE A 64 10.47 1.09 -10.01
N TYR A 65 9.45 1.72 -9.41
CA TYR A 65 8.07 1.58 -9.87
C TYR A 65 7.78 2.37 -11.13
N LEU A 66 8.30 3.60 -11.24
CA LEU A 66 8.10 4.44 -12.41
C LEU A 66 8.73 3.80 -13.67
N TYR A 67 9.85 3.10 -13.53
CA TYR A 67 10.44 2.34 -14.62
C TYR A 67 9.48 1.29 -15.19
N ASN A 68 8.82 0.51 -14.33
CA ASN A 68 7.88 -0.52 -14.78
C ASN A 68 6.63 0.07 -15.47
N LEU A 69 6.35 1.35 -15.24
CA LEU A 69 5.26 2.11 -15.83
C LEU A 69 5.67 2.86 -17.14
N SER A 70 6.87 2.56 -17.66
CA SER A 70 7.64 3.41 -18.57
C SER A 70 6.91 3.96 -19.80
N LYS A 71 6.01 3.22 -20.48
CA LYS A 71 5.40 3.75 -21.72
C LYS A 71 4.42 4.89 -21.47
N HIS A 72 3.54 4.74 -20.48
CA HIS A 72 2.54 5.75 -20.11
C HIS A 72 3.18 6.90 -19.32
N LEU A 73 4.09 6.57 -18.40
CA LEU A 73 4.80 7.60 -17.65
C LEU A 73 5.77 8.40 -18.51
N LYS A 74 6.40 7.85 -19.55
CA LYS A 74 7.22 8.65 -20.47
C LYS A 74 6.41 9.77 -21.14
N ALA A 75 5.16 9.50 -21.54
CA ALA A 75 4.30 10.54 -22.09
C ALA A 75 4.03 11.66 -21.07
N ILE A 76 3.72 11.28 -19.82
CA ILE A 76 3.49 12.21 -18.71
C ILE A 76 4.78 12.99 -18.36
N LEU A 77 5.91 12.31 -18.20
CA LEU A 77 7.19 12.93 -17.85
C LEU A 77 7.68 13.89 -18.94
N ASN A 78 7.47 13.53 -20.22
CA ASN A 78 7.75 14.41 -21.35
C ASN A 78 6.86 15.66 -21.35
N GLU A 79 5.58 15.52 -21.01
CA GLU A 79 4.65 16.65 -20.87
C GLU A 79 5.11 17.64 -19.79
N TYR A 80 5.73 17.15 -18.71
CA TYR A 80 6.21 17.95 -17.60
C TYR A 80 7.71 18.29 -17.64
N GLN A 81 8.41 18.02 -18.75
CA GLN A 81 9.85 18.29 -18.94
C GLN A 81 10.77 17.64 -17.88
N ILE A 82 10.35 16.53 -17.29
CA ILE A 82 11.18 15.77 -16.34
C ILE A 82 12.13 14.90 -17.16
N ILE A 83 13.44 15.12 -16.99
CA ILE A 83 14.52 14.61 -17.86
C ILE A 83 14.49 13.07 -17.96
N ASP A 84 14.66 12.57 -19.19
CA ASP A 84 14.81 11.16 -19.63
C ASP A 84 15.91 10.36 -18.90
N SER A 85 16.77 11.02 -18.11
CA SER A 85 17.90 10.41 -17.38
C SER A 85 17.48 9.53 -16.19
N LEU A 86 16.23 9.63 -15.73
CA LEU A 86 15.74 8.90 -14.54
C LEU A 86 15.32 7.44 -14.83
N LEU A 87 15.27 7.02 -16.10
CA LEU A 87 14.59 5.77 -16.50
C LEU A 87 15.54 4.67 -17.01
N THR A 88 16.74 4.57 -16.45
CA THR A 88 17.65 3.45 -16.76
C THR A 88 17.74 2.47 -15.60
N SER A 89 16.93 1.40 -15.60
CA SER A 89 17.31 0.19 -14.86
C SER A 89 16.58 -1.07 -15.34
N ASN A 90 17.33 -2.13 -15.66
CA ASN A 90 16.75 -3.47 -15.66
C ASN A 90 16.64 -3.92 -14.19
N THR A 91 15.44 -4.08 -13.66
CA THR A 91 15.23 -4.55 -12.29
C THR A 91 15.47 -6.06 -12.21
N LEU A 92 16.20 -6.51 -11.19
CA LEU A 92 16.48 -7.94 -10.98
C LEU A 92 15.25 -8.71 -10.47
N PHE A 93 14.33 -8.01 -9.81
CA PHE A 93 13.15 -8.58 -9.19
C PHE A 93 11.89 -7.85 -9.65
N ASN A 94 10.76 -8.56 -9.66
CA ASN A 94 9.44 -7.93 -9.79
C ASN A 94 9.04 -7.26 -8.46
N TYR A 95 9.62 -6.11 -8.16
CA TYR A 95 9.36 -5.36 -6.91
C TYR A 95 7.87 -5.03 -6.67
N PRO A 96 7.06 -4.63 -7.67
CA PRO A 96 5.63 -4.43 -7.49
C PRO A 96 4.92 -5.64 -6.85
N SER A 97 5.27 -6.86 -7.27
CA SER A 97 4.63 -8.09 -6.79
C SER A 97 4.84 -8.38 -5.30
N PHE A 98 5.81 -7.73 -4.64
CA PHE A 98 6.12 -7.94 -3.22
C PHE A 98 5.32 -7.07 -2.26
N ILE A 99 4.54 -6.11 -2.75
CA ILE A 99 3.70 -5.28 -1.88
C ILE A 99 2.72 -6.17 -1.09
N ARG A 100 2.67 -6.00 0.22
CA ARG A 100 1.70 -6.70 1.09
C ARG A 100 0.97 -5.76 2.03
N TYR A 101 1.50 -4.55 2.23
CA TYR A 101 0.87 -3.51 3.01
C TYR A 101 0.85 -2.23 2.19
N LEU A 102 -0.36 -1.72 1.92
CA LEU A 102 -0.54 -0.50 1.17
C LEU A 102 -1.28 0.51 2.04
N ASN A 103 -0.56 1.54 2.47
CA ASN A 103 -1.15 2.71 3.11
C ASN A 103 -1.30 3.82 2.07
N ILE A 104 -2.55 4.10 1.67
CA ILE A 104 -2.86 5.09 0.63
C ILE A 104 -2.32 6.47 1.02
N ASN A 105 -2.40 6.84 2.29
CA ASN A 105 -1.96 8.13 2.80
C ASN A 105 -0.44 8.33 2.77
N LYS A 106 0.34 7.25 2.68
CA LYS A 106 1.81 7.35 2.61
C LYS A 106 2.35 7.50 1.19
N ILE A 107 1.56 7.20 0.17
CA ILE A 107 2.03 7.24 -1.23
C ILE A 107 2.31 8.69 -1.65
N LYS A 108 1.36 9.61 -1.44
CA LYS A 108 1.55 11.03 -1.80
C LYS A 108 2.75 11.69 -1.07
N PRO A 109 2.90 11.59 0.27
CA PRO A 109 4.09 12.08 0.95
C PRO A 109 5.39 11.46 0.43
N SER A 110 5.39 10.18 0.05
CA SER A 110 6.57 9.54 -0.53
C SER A 110 6.94 10.15 -1.89
N ILE A 111 5.96 10.45 -2.74
CA ILE A 111 6.18 11.15 -4.01
C ILE A 111 6.65 12.58 -3.77
N ASP A 112 6.08 13.28 -2.78
CA ASP A 112 6.53 14.62 -2.40
C ASP A 112 8.00 14.64 -2.02
N MET A 113 8.44 13.64 -1.23
CA MET A 113 9.84 13.53 -0.83
C MET A 113 10.75 13.10 -1.98
N TRP A 114 10.29 12.20 -2.86
CA TRP A 114 11.04 11.83 -4.07
C TRP A 114 11.25 13.03 -5.01
N LEU A 115 10.23 13.85 -5.22
CA LEU A 115 10.34 15.06 -6.04
C LEU A 115 11.34 16.06 -5.44
N LYS A 116 11.30 16.26 -4.11
CA LYS A 116 12.25 17.11 -3.39
C LYS A 116 13.67 16.57 -3.47
N ALA A 117 13.87 15.26 -3.33
CA ALA A 117 15.19 14.63 -3.34
C ALA A 117 15.88 14.72 -4.72
N ASN A 118 15.10 14.86 -5.78
CA ASN A 118 15.59 14.97 -7.16
C ASN A 118 15.53 16.40 -7.72
N ASP A 119 15.31 17.41 -6.87
CA ASP A 119 15.21 18.83 -7.25
C ASP A 119 14.22 19.10 -8.41
N ILE A 120 13.15 18.32 -8.50
CA ILE A 120 12.14 18.45 -9.56
C ILE A 120 11.21 19.61 -9.21
N THR A 121 11.40 20.75 -9.88
CA THR A 121 10.55 21.93 -9.75
C THR A 121 9.49 21.95 -10.84
N LEU A 122 8.21 21.89 -10.46
CA LEU A 122 7.07 22.10 -11.37
C LEU A 122 6.25 23.30 -10.87
N ASN A 123 5.48 23.95 -11.74
CA ASN A 123 4.51 24.98 -11.34
C ASN A 123 3.44 24.36 -10.42
N MET A 124 2.92 25.12 -9.43
CA MET A 124 2.02 24.58 -8.40
C MET A 124 0.84 23.75 -8.95
N ASP A 125 0.21 24.20 -10.03
CA ASP A 125 -0.90 23.47 -10.66
C ASP A 125 -0.43 22.18 -11.33
N SER A 126 0.69 22.21 -12.06
CA SER A 126 1.24 21.01 -12.71
C SER A 126 1.80 20.00 -11.72
N VAL A 127 2.35 20.44 -10.58
CA VAL A 127 2.77 19.56 -9.48
C VAL A 127 1.61 18.69 -9.00
N SER A 128 0.43 19.30 -8.84
CA SER A 128 -0.72 18.62 -8.24
C SER A 128 -1.28 17.52 -9.14
N GLU A 129 -1.47 17.80 -10.43
CA GLU A 129 -1.96 16.82 -11.40
C GLU A 129 -0.91 15.74 -11.65
N PHE A 130 0.36 16.11 -11.76
CA PHE A 130 1.46 15.15 -11.89
C PHE A 130 1.49 14.13 -10.74
N LYS A 131 1.39 14.60 -9.49
CA LYS A 131 1.32 13.73 -8.32
C LYS A 131 0.12 12.81 -8.41
N LYS A 132 -1.05 13.32 -8.77
CA LYS A 132 -2.27 12.52 -8.94
C LYS A 132 -2.07 11.44 -10.00
N CYS A 133 -1.49 11.76 -11.15
CA CYS A 133 -1.17 10.82 -12.21
C CYS A 133 -0.23 9.70 -11.73
N ILE A 134 0.91 10.03 -11.11
CA ILE A 134 1.85 9.01 -10.58
C ILE A 134 1.13 8.06 -9.64
N ASN A 135 0.37 8.60 -8.70
CA ASN A 135 -0.32 7.82 -7.71
C ASN A 135 -1.33 6.84 -8.31
N MET A 136 -2.17 7.32 -9.24
CA MET A 136 -3.10 6.45 -9.95
C MET A 136 -2.36 5.37 -10.75
N SER A 137 -1.22 5.71 -11.37
CA SER A 137 -0.37 4.75 -12.07
C SER A 137 0.25 3.71 -11.14
N LEU A 138 0.68 4.08 -9.93
CA LEU A 138 1.20 3.12 -8.93
C LEU A 138 0.12 2.11 -8.51
N ILE A 139 -1.11 2.58 -8.27
CA ILE A 139 -2.23 1.67 -7.92
C ILE A 139 -2.52 0.71 -9.08
N LYS A 140 -2.57 1.22 -10.33
CA LYS A 140 -2.74 0.37 -11.51
C LYS A 140 -1.61 -0.65 -11.65
N LEU A 141 -0.36 -0.25 -11.43
CA LEU A 141 0.80 -1.15 -11.46
C LEU A 141 0.63 -2.32 -10.48
N PHE A 142 0.19 -2.04 -9.25
CA PHE A 142 -0.01 -3.09 -8.24
C PHE A 142 -1.16 -4.03 -8.60
N ILE A 143 -2.22 -3.50 -9.21
CA ILE A 143 -3.34 -4.31 -9.69
C ILE A 143 -2.90 -5.21 -10.86
N GLU A 144 -2.22 -4.65 -11.85
CA GLU A 144 -1.71 -5.35 -13.04
C GLU A 144 -0.68 -6.44 -12.69
N ASN A 145 0.06 -6.27 -11.59
CA ASN A 145 1.00 -7.27 -11.07
C ASN A 145 0.35 -8.30 -10.12
N GLU A 146 -0.98 -8.35 -10.05
CA GLU A 146 -1.74 -9.33 -9.25
C GLU A 146 -1.28 -9.41 -7.79
N VAL A 147 -0.97 -8.26 -7.20
CA VAL A 147 -0.39 -8.18 -5.86
C VAL A 147 -1.26 -8.84 -4.79
N ASN A 148 -0.67 -9.76 -4.01
CA ASN A 148 -1.32 -10.41 -2.87
C ASN A 148 -1.30 -9.50 -1.62
N LEU A 149 -2.08 -8.41 -1.70
CA LEU A 149 -2.11 -7.34 -0.73
C LEU A 149 -2.72 -7.77 0.61
N TYR A 150 -1.91 -8.11 1.61
CA TYR A 150 -2.42 -8.54 2.92
C TYR A 150 -3.19 -7.45 3.68
N THR A 151 -2.75 -6.19 3.64
CA THR A 151 -3.38 -5.08 4.36
C THR A 151 -3.54 -3.85 3.47
N LEU A 152 -4.76 -3.32 3.41
CA LEU A 152 -5.05 -2.00 2.84
C LEU A 152 -5.42 -1.05 3.97
N GLU A 153 -4.70 0.07 4.06
CA GLU A 153 -4.90 1.11 5.04
C GLU A 153 -5.24 2.44 4.38
N LEU A 154 -6.30 3.08 4.88
CA LEU A 154 -6.75 4.39 4.46
C LEU A 154 -7.19 5.21 5.68
N ASP A 155 -6.68 6.42 5.75
CA ASP A 155 -7.05 7.45 6.70
C ASP A 155 -7.66 8.64 5.95
N ALA A 156 -8.99 8.64 5.79
CA ALA A 156 -9.74 9.72 5.18
C ALA A 156 -10.17 10.77 6.22
N SER A 157 -9.30 11.08 7.19
CA SER A 157 -9.53 12.12 8.21
C SER A 157 -9.23 13.53 7.72
N ASP A 158 -8.29 13.66 6.79
CA ASP A 158 -7.87 14.95 6.23
C ASP A 158 -8.64 15.29 4.94
N THR A 159 -9.43 16.36 5.00
CA THR A 159 -10.26 16.83 3.88
C THR A 159 -9.44 17.26 2.66
N HIS A 160 -8.17 17.62 2.83
CA HIS A 160 -7.28 18.02 1.73
C HIS A 160 -6.87 16.85 0.82
N TYR A 161 -7.18 15.61 1.21
CA TYR A 161 -6.86 14.39 0.47
C TYR A 161 -8.09 13.69 -0.12
N ASN A 162 -9.29 14.29 0.01
CA ASN A 162 -10.53 13.61 -0.37
C ASN A 162 -10.61 13.27 -1.86
N THR A 163 -10.30 14.21 -2.76
CA THR A 163 -10.36 13.96 -4.21
C THR A 163 -9.36 12.89 -4.66
N TYR A 164 -8.16 12.92 -4.09
CA TYR A 164 -7.11 11.96 -4.35
C TYR A 164 -7.49 10.54 -3.88
N THR A 165 -7.98 10.46 -2.65
CA THR A 165 -8.47 9.22 -2.05
C THR A 165 -9.59 8.62 -2.87
N ASP A 166 -10.55 9.45 -3.29
CA ASP A 166 -11.71 9.01 -4.06
C ASP A 166 -11.31 8.37 -5.39
N ASN A 167 -10.40 9.00 -6.14
CA ASN A 167 -9.88 8.44 -7.40
C ASN A 167 -9.19 7.07 -7.21
N ILE A 168 -8.45 6.90 -6.10
CA ILE A 168 -7.79 5.62 -5.81
C ILE A 168 -8.83 4.54 -5.48
N LEU A 169 -9.82 4.89 -4.66
CA LEU A 169 -10.89 3.96 -4.32
C LEU A 169 -11.70 3.56 -5.55
N GLU A 170 -11.95 4.49 -6.47
CA GLU A 170 -12.61 4.21 -7.74
C GLU A 170 -11.81 3.21 -8.59
N ILE A 171 -10.49 3.40 -8.73
CA ILE A 171 -9.62 2.43 -9.44
C ILE A 171 -9.68 1.05 -8.76
N ILE A 172 -9.62 1.00 -7.43
CA ILE A 172 -9.69 -0.26 -6.68
C ILE A 172 -11.02 -0.97 -6.94
N LEU A 173 -12.14 -0.24 -6.92
CA LEU A 173 -13.48 -0.76 -7.16
C LEU A 173 -13.70 -1.29 -8.58
N GLN A 174 -13.06 -0.67 -9.58
CA GLN A 174 -13.07 -1.16 -10.96
C GLN A 174 -12.34 -2.51 -11.12
N ASN A 175 -11.60 -2.97 -10.10
CA ASN A 175 -10.79 -4.19 -10.12
C ASN A 175 -11.22 -5.17 -9.01
N PRO A 176 -12.41 -5.80 -9.12
CA PRO A 176 -12.99 -6.59 -8.03
C PRO A 176 -12.12 -7.77 -7.57
N ASN A 177 -11.34 -8.38 -8.47
CA ASN A 177 -10.41 -9.47 -8.12
C ASN A 177 -9.30 -9.02 -7.17
N PHE A 178 -8.87 -7.75 -7.27
CA PHE A 178 -7.90 -7.16 -6.37
C PHE A 178 -8.47 -7.04 -4.94
N ILE A 179 -9.78 -6.78 -4.83
CA ILE A 179 -10.47 -6.68 -3.53
C ILE A 179 -10.77 -8.06 -2.95
N SER A 180 -11.37 -8.94 -3.75
CA SER A 180 -11.98 -10.20 -3.26
C SER A 180 -10.96 -11.21 -2.76
N ASN A 181 -9.82 -11.33 -3.44
CA ASN A 181 -8.88 -12.43 -3.22
C ASN A 181 -7.63 -12.04 -2.43
N ASN A 182 -7.23 -10.77 -2.53
CA ASN A 182 -5.91 -10.36 -2.06
C ASN A 182 -5.96 -9.74 -0.66
N ILE A 183 -7.00 -8.95 -0.36
CA ILE A 183 -7.09 -8.14 0.86
C ILE A 183 -7.62 -8.94 2.06
N ARG A 184 -6.80 -9.08 3.10
CA ARG A 184 -7.18 -9.77 4.35
C ARG A 184 -7.44 -8.84 5.52
N ASN A 185 -6.82 -7.67 5.55
CA ASN A 185 -7.02 -6.68 6.61
C ASN A 185 -7.37 -5.33 5.99
N LEU A 186 -8.42 -4.70 6.50
CA LEU A 186 -8.80 -3.34 6.16
C LEU A 186 -8.62 -2.45 7.37
N LYS A 187 -7.91 -1.34 7.23
CA LYS A 187 -7.76 -0.33 8.27
C LYS A 187 -8.30 0.99 7.74
N PHE A 188 -9.45 1.40 8.27
CA PHE A 188 -10.14 2.60 7.86
C PHE A 188 -10.28 3.56 9.03
N SER A 189 -9.55 4.67 8.96
CA SER A 189 -9.81 5.85 9.80
C SER A 189 -10.58 6.85 8.96
N ILE A 190 -11.83 7.11 9.31
CA ILE A 190 -12.75 7.88 8.47
C ILE A 190 -13.47 8.90 9.34
N SER A 191 -12.95 10.12 9.37
CA SER A 191 -13.54 11.24 10.09
C SER A 191 -13.87 12.39 9.16
N ASN A 192 -15.10 12.90 9.22
CA ASN A 192 -15.52 14.08 8.43
C ASN A 192 -15.32 13.97 6.90
N CYS A 193 -15.32 12.75 6.35
CA CYS A 193 -15.17 12.53 4.90
C CYS A 193 -16.49 12.72 4.13
N ASN A 194 -16.37 12.94 2.82
CA ASN A 194 -17.50 13.04 1.89
C ASN A 194 -18.29 11.71 1.82
N SER A 195 -19.60 11.78 1.55
CA SER A 195 -20.49 10.63 1.39
C SER A 195 -20.00 9.63 0.33
N MET A 196 -19.33 10.13 -0.71
CA MET A 196 -18.78 9.30 -1.79
C MET A 196 -17.68 8.34 -1.31
N ILE A 197 -16.70 8.83 -0.54
CA ILE A 197 -15.64 8.00 0.05
C ILE A 197 -16.24 6.93 0.97
N LYS A 198 -17.26 7.30 1.76
CA LYS A 198 -17.97 6.33 2.61
C LYS A 198 -18.60 5.22 1.76
N ASN A 199 -19.27 5.57 0.69
CA ASN A 199 -19.91 4.61 -0.21
C ASN A 199 -18.87 3.68 -0.85
N HIS A 200 -17.76 4.22 -1.35
CA HIS A 200 -16.68 3.44 -1.93
C HIS A 200 -16.05 2.46 -0.91
N VAL A 201 -15.80 2.92 0.32
CA VAL A 201 -15.29 2.07 1.39
C VAL A 201 -16.27 0.95 1.73
N THR A 202 -17.56 1.25 1.84
CA THR A 202 -18.59 0.23 2.07
C THR A 202 -18.62 -0.81 0.94
N GLN A 203 -18.51 -0.37 -0.31
CA GLN A 203 -18.45 -1.28 -1.47
C GLN A 203 -17.20 -2.19 -1.39
N ILE A 204 -16.03 -1.65 -1.08
CA ILE A 204 -14.80 -2.45 -0.91
C ILE A 204 -14.97 -3.51 0.18
N ILE A 205 -15.54 -3.14 1.33
CA ILE A 205 -15.79 -4.09 2.42
C ILE A 205 -16.75 -5.20 1.96
N ASN A 206 -17.86 -4.83 1.32
CA ASN A 206 -18.88 -5.78 0.89
C ASN A 206 -18.42 -6.69 -0.27
N SER A 207 -17.51 -6.22 -1.12
CA SER A 207 -16.93 -7.01 -2.21
C SER A 207 -15.80 -7.95 -1.76
N ASN A 208 -15.30 -7.82 -0.53
CA ASN A 208 -14.22 -8.64 -0.03
C ASN A 208 -14.73 -9.99 0.52
N GLN A 209 -14.12 -11.10 0.08
CA GLN A 209 -14.52 -12.46 0.50
C GLN A 209 -13.59 -13.05 1.57
N ASN A 210 -12.36 -12.53 1.70
CA ASN A 210 -11.30 -13.09 2.55
C ASN A 210 -10.88 -12.19 3.71
N LEU A 211 -11.67 -11.15 3.97
CA LEU A 211 -11.45 -10.15 5.00
C LEU A 211 -11.50 -10.80 6.39
N LYS A 212 -10.40 -10.73 7.14
CA LYS A 212 -10.28 -11.27 8.49
C LYS A 212 -10.45 -10.20 9.55
N GLN A 213 -9.92 -9.01 9.27
CA GLN A 213 -9.85 -7.93 10.24
C GLN A 213 -10.26 -6.60 9.62
N ILE A 214 -11.11 -5.87 10.34
CA ILE A 214 -11.42 -4.47 10.03
C ILE A 214 -11.06 -3.61 11.26
N LEU A 215 -10.36 -2.51 11.03
CA LEU A 215 -10.14 -1.47 12.02
C LEU A 215 -10.89 -0.21 11.62
N PHE A 216 -11.64 0.35 12.57
CA PHE A 216 -12.42 1.57 12.45
C PHE A 216 -11.86 2.67 13.38
N GLY A 217 -11.42 3.78 12.78
CA GLY A 217 -10.94 4.97 13.49
C GLY A 217 -12.05 5.97 13.89
N LEU A 218 -11.64 7.14 14.39
CA LEU A 218 -12.51 8.24 14.84
C LEU A 218 -13.71 8.47 13.90
N SER A 219 -14.93 8.57 14.45
CA SER A 219 -16.16 8.99 13.74
C SER A 219 -16.60 8.16 12.52
N SER A 220 -16.06 6.95 12.35
CA SER A 220 -16.50 5.96 11.33
C SER A 220 -17.82 5.25 11.65
N LEU A 221 -18.59 5.76 12.63
CA LEU A 221 -19.81 5.16 13.17
C LEU A 221 -20.87 4.83 12.09
N SER A 222 -21.01 5.68 11.07
CA SER A 222 -21.97 5.45 9.99
C SER A 222 -21.62 4.24 9.12
N LEU A 223 -20.33 3.94 8.95
CA LEU A 223 -19.87 2.78 8.19
C LEU A 223 -20.09 1.49 8.97
N TYR A 224 -19.84 1.54 10.28
CA TYR A 224 -20.13 0.44 11.19
C TYR A 224 -21.61 0.05 11.16
N GLN A 225 -22.52 1.03 11.23
CA GLN A 225 -23.95 0.79 11.17
C GLN A 225 -24.36 0.18 9.82
N SER A 226 -23.82 0.69 8.70
CA SER A 226 -24.04 0.11 7.37
C SER A 226 -23.58 -1.34 7.28
N LEU A 227 -22.43 -1.67 7.87
CA LEU A 227 -21.86 -3.02 7.84
C LEU A 227 -22.71 -4.01 8.65
N LEU A 228 -23.10 -3.65 9.87
CA LEU A 228 -23.95 -4.48 10.72
C LEU A 228 -25.36 -4.70 10.17
N LEU A 229 -25.92 -3.68 9.51
CA LEU A 229 -27.25 -3.77 8.91
C LEU A 229 -27.25 -4.55 7.58
N SER A 230 -26.10 -4.62 6.90
CA SER A 230 -25.96 -5.43 5.69
C SER A 230 -25.91 -6.92 6.03
N LYS A 231 -27.08 -7.57 6.05
CA LYS A 231 -27.22 -9.03 6.18
C LYS A 231 -26.53 -9.83 5.06
N GLU A 232 -26.02 -9.15 4.03
CA GLU A 232 -25.50 -9.73 2.78
C GLU A 232 -24.01 -9.43 2.53
N SER A 233 -23.23 -9.07 3.55
CA SER A 233 -21.78 -8.84 3.33
C SER A 233 -21.06 -10.15 3.00
N ASN A 234 -20.30 -10.16 1.89
CA ASN A 234 -19.56 -11.35 1.44
C ASN A 234 -18.44 -11.78 2.40
N CYS A 235 -18.02 -10.90 3.30
CA CYS A 235 -17.00 -11.17 4.32
C CYS A 235 -17.56 -11.73 5.64
N SER A 236 -18.88 -11.86 5.80
CA SER A 236 -19.51 -12.26 7.07
C SER A 236 -18.98 -13.59 7.64
N ASN A 237 -18.60 -14.53 6.78
CA ASN A 237 -18.06 -15.84 7.18
C ASN A 237 -16.55 -15.83 7.48
N THR A 238 -15.81 -14.80 7.05
CA THR A 238 -14.34 -14.73 7.16
C THR A 238 -13.87 -13.67 8.16
N LEU A 239 -14.69 -12.65 8.41
CA LEU A 239 -14.40 -11.56 9.35
C LEU A 239 -14.46 -12.07 10.79
N ASN A 240 -13.32 -12.08 11.48
CA ASN A 240 -13.23 -12.56 12.86
C ASN A 240 -12.89 -11.45 13.86
N THR A 241 -12.35 -10.33 13.41
CA THR A 241 -11.86 -9.25 14.29
C THR A 241 -12.35 -7.89 13.79
N ILE A 242 -13.05 -7.15 14.65
CA ILE A 242 -13.37 -5.74 14.44
C ILE A 242 -12.69 -4.94 15.56
N ILE A 243 -11.81 -4.02 15.18
CA ILE A 243 -11.10 -3.15 16.11
C ILE A 243 -11.65 -1.74 16.00
N PHE A 244 -11.90 -1.11 17.14
CA PHE A 244 -12.24 0.30 17.22
C PHE A 244 -11.08 1.06 17.86
N SER A 245 -10.61 2.10 17.20
CA SER A 245 -9.55 2.98 17.72
C SER A 245 -10.10 4.39 17.87
N ASN A 246 -9.90 4.98 19.04
CA ASN A 246 -10.29 6.36 19.35
C ASN A 246 -11.80 6.64 19.11
N ILE A 247 -12.68 5.71 19.47
CA ILE A 247 -14.14 5.88 19.34
C ILE A 247 -14.75 6.26 20.69
N ASP A 248 -15.59 7.30 20.69
CA ASP A 248 -16.48 7.59 21.81
C ASP A 248 -17.72 6.68 21.73
N PHE A 249 -17.71 5.61 22.53
CA PHE A 249 -18.83 4.67 22.62
C PHE A 249 -20.10 5.31 23.19
N LYS A 250 -20.03 6.44 23.90
CA LYS A 250 -21.22 7.12 24.44
C LYS A 250 -22.11 7.66 23.32
N LEU A 251 -21.49 8.19 22.25
CA LEU A 251 -22.21 8.60 21.03
C LEU A 251 -22.79 7.41 20.26
N LEU A 252 -22.14 6.25 20.34
CA LEU A 252 -22.57 5.01 19.67
C LEU A 252 -23.83 4.43 20.31
N PHE A 253 -23.88 4.28 21.64
CA PHE A 253 -25.04 3.72 22.34
C PHE A 253 -26.28 4.60 22.24
N ASN A 254 -26.13 5.93 22.27
CA ASN A 254 -27.26 6.86 22.14
C ASN A 254 -27.95 6.80 20.76
N LYS A 255 -27.28 6.30 19.72
CA LYS A 255 -27.83 6.16 18.36
C LYS A 255 -28.38 4.77 18.03
N LEU A 256 -28.05 3.75 18.81
CA LEU A 256 -28.58 2.39 18.65
C LEU A 256 -29.88 2.16 19.43
N LEU A 257 -30.16 3.01 20.42
CA LEU A 257 -31.33 2.92 21.31
C LEU A 257 -32.50 3.83 20.88
N ASN A 258 -32.34 4.59 19.79
CA ASN A 258 -33.39 5.39 19.14
C ASN A 258 -33.60 4.88 17.71
#